data_AF-A0A062G4D3-F1
#
_entry.id   AF-A0A062G4D3-F1
#
_cell.length_a   1.000
_cell.length_b   1.000
_cell.length_c   1.000
_cell.angle_alpha   90.00
_cell.angle_beta   90.00
_cell.angle_gamma   90.00
#
_symmetry.space_group_name_H-M   'P 1'
#
loop_
_entity.id
_entity.type
_entity.pdbx_description
1 polymer ?
#
loop_
_entity_poly.entity_id
_entity_poly.type
_entity_poly.pdbx_seq_one_letter_code
_entity_poly.pdbx_strand_id
1 'polypeptide(L)'
;MFYLNLKHNIKKEQSSLNAFHYLTRTAHFENQKDNEKLEFMRYGNMPKWAENKPKLFWKSADQFEISRGRTSSTLTIALPKELILEQRAELVQKLIDQFAGQYQFPYTAVIHNHPSEITGEDQPHLHLMYSERTISDDIER
;
A
#
# COMPACT_ATOMS: atom_id res chain seq x y z
N MET A 1 -21.35 6.92 0.14
CA MET A 1 -21.12 5.61 0.79
C MET A 1 -19.64 5.52 1.09
N PHE A 2 -19.25 5.21 2.33
CA PHE A 2 -17.85 4.97 2.68
C PHE A 2 -17.55 3.49 2.47
N TYR A 3 -16.48 3.18 1.74
CA TYR A 3 -16.01 1.81 1.52
C TYR A 3 -14.61 1.66 2.07
N LEU A 4 -14.42 0.65 2.91
CA LEU A 4 -13.13 0.22 3.43
C LEU A 4 -13.09 -1.31 3.42
N ASN A 5 -12.02 -1.86 2.86
CA ASN A 5 -11.70 -3.28 2.91
C ASN A 5 -10.33 -3.49 3.54
N LEU A 6 -10.18 -4.59 4.28
CA LEU A 6 -8.92 -5.01 4.86
C LEU A 6 -8.61 -6.43 4.41
N LYS A 7 -7.46 -6.61 3.77
CA LYS A 7 -6.93 -7.90 3.33
C LYS A 7 -5.61 -8.19 4.02
N HIS A 8 -5.33 -9.46 4.29
CA HIS A 8 -4.07 -9.90 4.87
C HIS A 8 -3.31 -10.80 3.91
N ASN A 9 -2.00 -10.61 3.85
CA ASN A 9 -1.08 -11.51 3.20
C ASN A 9 -0.35 -12.31 4.28
N ILE A 10 -0.41 -13.63 4.16
CA ILE A 10 0.35 -14.55 5.02
C ILE A 10 1.63 -14.96 4.31
N LYS A 11 2.63 -15.45 5.05
CA LYS A 11 3.88 -15.93 4.47
C LYS A 11 3.60 -17.00 3.40
N LYS A 12 3.90 -16.63 2.16
CA LYS A 12 3.95 -17.48 0.98
C LYS A 12 4.92 -16.83 0.01
N GLU A 13 5.54 -17.64 -0.85
CA GLU A 13 6.43 -17.14 -1.87
C GLU A 13 5.74 -16.05 -2.72
N GLN A 14 6.37 -14.88 -2.79
CA GLN A 14 5.92 -13.70 -3.55
C GLN A 14 4.50 -13.20 -3.18
N SER A 15 4.02 -13.38 -1.95
CA SER A 15 2.70 -12.87 -1.54
C SER A 15 2.69 -11.35 -1.42
N SER A 16 3.44 -10.79 -0.46
CA SER A 16 3.52 -9.34 -0.25
C SER A 16 4.28 -8.66 -1.37
N LEU A 17 5.29 -9.32 -1.94
CA LEU A 17 6.01 -8.78 -3.08
C LEU A 17 5.11 -8.60 -4.32
N ASN A 18 4.24 -9.56 -4.63
CA ASN A 18 3.29 -9.39 -5.73
C ASN A 18 2.21 -8.36 -5.41
N ALA A 19 1.75 -8.27 -4.15
CA ALA A 19 0.86 -7.19 -3.74
C ALA A 19 1.52 -5.82 -3.97
N PHE A 20 2.78 -5.64 -3.56
CA PHE A 20 3.55 -4.42 -3.81
C PHE A 20 3.67 -4.11 -5.32
N HIS A 21 4.02 -5.11 -6.14
CA HIS A 21 4.16 -4.93 -7.59
C HIS A 21 2.83 -4.59 -8.26
N TYR A 22 1.73 -5.23 -7.83
CA TYR A 22 0.39 -4.90 -8.27
C TYR A 22 0.10 -3.44 -7.94
N LEU A 23 0.19 -3.03 -6.66
CA LEU A 23 -0.14 -1.67 -6.24
C LEU A 23 0.69 -0.61 -6.95
N THR A 24 1.99 -0.81 -7.09
CA THR A 24 2.89 0.17 -7.70
C THR A 24 2.96 0.11 -9.23
N ARG A 25 2.22 -0.82 -9.86
CA ARG A 25 2.28 -1.12 -11.31
C ARG A 25 3.70 -1.32 -11.82
N THR A 26 4.45 -2.18 -11.13
CA THR A 26 5.83 -2.52 -11.48
C THR A 26 5.96 -3.99 -11.87
N ALA A 27 7.08 -4.36 -12.52
CA ALA A 27 7.33 -5.71 -13.02
C ALA A 27 6.24 -6.17 -14.00
N HIS A 28 5.65 -7.35 -13.81
CA HIS A 28 4.64 -7.90 -14.74
C HIS A 28 3.28 -7.18 -14.70
N PHE A 29 3.14 -6.13 -13.87
CA PHE A 29 1.97 -5.25 -13.81
C PHE A 29 2.16 -3.92 -14.55
N GLU A 30 3.33 -3.64 -15.13
CA GLU A 30 3.62 -2.37 -15.81
C GLU A 30 2.67 -2.07 -16.99
N ASN A 31 2.25 -3.12 -17.71
CA ASN A 31 1.34 -3.01 -18.86
C ASN A 31 -0.09 -3.47 -18.53
N GLN A 32 -0.45 -3.52 -17.24
CA GLN A 32 -1.81 -3.90 -16.85
C GLN A 32 -2.66 -2.66 -16.61
N LYS A 33 -3.84 -2.63 -17.27
CA LYS A 33 -4.88 -1.59 -17.19
C LYS A 33 -4.45 -0.20 -17.68
N ASP A 34 -4.42 -0.03 -19.00
CA ASP A 34 -4.15 1.26 -19.68
C ASP A 34 -5.07 2.42 -19.25
N ASN A 35 -6.25 2.11 -18.70
CA ASN A 35 -7.25 3.09 -18.27
C ASN A 35 -7.15 3.48 -16.79
N GLU A 36 -6.13 3.01 -16.06
CA GLU A 36 -5.93 3.34 -14.65
C GLU A 36 -4.77 4.33 -14.46
N LYS A 37 -4.99 5.32 -13.59
CA LYS A 37 -4.01 6.35 -13.23
C LYS A 37 -3.49 6.14 -11.81
N LEU A 38 -2.18 6.24 -11.68
CA LEU A 38 -1.45 6.32 -10.42
C LEU A 38 -1.33 7.80 -10.01
N GLU A 39 -2.20 8.27 -9.12
CA GLU A 39 -2.27 9.69 -8.73
C GLU A 39 -1.32 10.04 -7.59
N PHE A 40 -0.95 9.06 -6.76
CA PHE A 40 -0.10 9.24 -5.60
C PHE A 40 0.61 7.93 -5.28
N MET A 41 1.87 8.02 -4.87
CA MET A 41 2.64 6.89 -4.34
C MET A 41 3.57 7.38 -3.24
N ARG A 42 3.55 6.69 -2.09
CA ARG A 42 4.48 6.95 -1.00
C ARG A 42 4.82 5.67 -0.27
N TYR A 43 6.01 5.59 0.29
CA TYR A 43 6.39 4.58 1.25
C TYR A 43 7.09 5.26 2.43
N GLY A 44 7.15 4.59 3.56
CA GLY A 44 7.79 5.15 4.75
C GLY A 44 7.93 4.13 5.87
N ASN A 45 8.60 4.56 6.94
CA ASN A 45 8.93 3.76 8.12
C ASN A 45 9.64 2.44 7.78
N MET A 46 10.44 2.44 6.71
CA MET A 46 11.25 1.29 6.34
C MET A 46 12.44 1.16 7.31
N PRO A 47 12.86 -0.06 7.67
CA PRO A 47 14.07 -0.25 8.46
C PRO A 47 15.32 0.19 7.67
N LYS A 48 16.43 0.47 8.37
CA LYS A 48 17.65 1.05 7.77
C LYS A 48 18.16 0.30 6.54
N TRP A 49 18.15 -1.03 6.56
CA TRP A 49 18.61 -1.85 5.43
C TRP A 49 17.71 -1.74 4.17
N ALA A 50 16.49 -1.23 4.30
CA ALA A 50 15.54 -1.00 3.20
C ALA A 50 14.95 0.41 3.15
N GLU A 51 15.59 1.41 3.77
CA GLU A 51 15.09 2.78 3.92
C GLU A 51 14.49 3.35 2.63
N ASN A 52 15.22 3.20 1.51
CA ASN A 52 14.82 3.66 0.18
C ASN A 52 14.55 2.49 -0.79
N LYS A 53 14.23 1.30 -0.25
CA LYS A 53 14.09 0.05 -1.01
C LYS A 53 12.84 -0.73 -0.56
N PRO A 54 11.62 -0.19 -0.73
CA PRO A 54 10.38 -0.87 -0.31
C PRO A 54 10.21 -2.26 -0.94
N LYS A 55 10.64 -2.44 -2.20
CA LYS A 55 10.65 -3.76 -2.87
C LYS A 55 11.49 -4.78 -2.11
N LEU A 56 12.66 -4.37 -1.61
CA LEU A 56 13.53 -5.24 -0.82
C LEU A 56 12.83 -5.61 0.49
N PHE A 57 12.19 -4.65 1.15
CA PHE A 57 11.43 -4.91 2.37
C PHE A 57 10.32 -5.95 2.19
N TRP A 58 9.45 -5.77 1.19
CA TRP A 58 8.34 -6.71 0.95
C TRP A 58 8.81 -8.09 0.51
N LYS A 59 9.91 -8.17 -0.26
CA LYS A 59 10.58 -9.43 -0.59
C LYS A 59 11.10 -10.13 0.68
N SER A 60 11.77 -9.39 1.57
CA SER A 60 12.28 -9.92 2.83
C SER A 60 11.16 -10.40 3.74
N ALA A 61 10.02 -9.69 3.80
CA ALA A 61 8.86 -10.13 4.57
C ALA A 61 8.37 -11.53 4.13
N ASP A 62 8.22 -11.77 2.82
CA ASP A 62 7.84 -13.08 2.30
C ASP A 62 8.90 -14.16 2.63
N GLN A 63 10.18 -13.80 2.58
CA GLN A 63 11.30 -14.73 2.82
C GLN A 63 11.50 -15.11 4.28
N PHE A 64 11.36 -14.16 5.21
CA PHE A 64 11.86 -14.34 6.59
C PHE A 64 10.78 -14.34 7.67
N GLU A 65 9.52 -14.00 7.35
CA GLU A 65 8.43 -14.11 8.33
C GLU A 65 8.20 -15.57 8.74
N ILE A 66 7.55 -15.83 9.88
CA ILE A 66 7.24 -17.20 10.31
C ILE A 66 6.19 -17.85 9.40
N SER A 67 6.14 -19.19 9.35
CA SER A 67 5.31 -19.94 8.38
C SER A 67 3.81 -19.57 8.34
N ARG A 68 3.25 -19.02 9.43
CA ARG A 68 1.86 -18.53 9.49
C ARG A 68 1.76 -17.05 9.83
N GLY A 69 2.89 -16.34 9.78
CA GLY A 69 2.95 -14.92 10.07
C GLY A 69 2.37 -14.09 8.94
N ARG A 70 1.81 -12.94 9.29
CA ARG A 70 1.29 -11.96 8.34
C ARG A 70 2.47 -11.15 7.82
N THR A 71 2.70 -11.19 6.51
CA THR A 71 3.78 -10.44 5.86
C THR A 71 3.36 -9.02 5.54
N SER A 72 2.06 -8.79 5.33
CA SER A 72 1.46 -7.46 5.23
C SER A 72 -0.05 -7.50 5.42
N SER A 73 -0.61 -6.32 5.63
CA SER A 73 -2.04 -6.04 5.52
C SER A 73 -2.26 -4.91 4.53
N THR A 74 -3.34 -4.96 3.75
CA THR A 74 -3.71 -3.93 2.78
C THR A 74 -5.09 -3.40 3.11
N LEU A 75 -5.15 -2.11 3.39
CA LEU A 75 -6.38 -1.34 3.48
C LEU A 75 -6.71 -0.77 2.10
N THR A 76 -7.89 -1.06 1.57
CA THR A 76 -8.43 -0.43 0.37
C THR A 76 -9.56 0.50 0.75
N ILE A 77 -9.43 1.80 0.46
CA ILE A 77 -10.35 2.85 0.92
C ILE A 77 -10.82 3.65 -0.28
N ALA A 78 -12.13 3.75 -0.48
CA ALA A 78 -12.67 4.66 -1.50
C ALA A 78 -12.47 6.11 -1.07
N LEU A 79 -11.96 6.94 -1.98
CA LEU A 79 -11.78 8.37 -1.77
C LEU A 79 -12.94 9.15 -2.42
N PRO A 80 -13.28 10.33 -1.91
CA PRO A 80 -14.31 11.16 -2.55
C PRO A 80 -13.84 11.62 -3.94
N LYS A 81 -14.64 11.34 -4.97
CA LYS A 81 -14.34 11.70 -6.36
C LYS A 81 -14.41 13.21 -6.60
N GLU A 82 -15.12 13.93 -5.73
CA GLU A 82 -15.30 15.39 -5.76
C GLU A 82 -14.03 16.15 -5.37
N LEU A 83 -13.08 15.50 -4.68
CA LEU A 83 -11.80 16.10 -4.33
C LEU A 83 -10.86 16.10 -5.54
N ILE A 84 -10.12 17.19 -5.75
CA ILE A 84 -9.04 17.21 -6.75
C ILE A 84 -7.84 16.37 -6.28
N LEU A 85 -6.91 16.08 -7.19
CA LEU A 85 -5.75 15.22 -6.93
C LEU A 85 -4.96 15.66 -5.70
N GLU A 86 -4.70 16.95 -5.55
CA GLU A 86 -3.95 17.54 -4.45
C GLU A 86 -4.66 17.34 -3.11
N GLN A 87 -5.99 17.52 -3.08
CA GLN A 87 -6.81 17.32 -1.89
C GLN A 87 -6.88 15.83 -1.50
N ARG A 88 -6.95 14.92 -2.49
CA ARG A 88 -6.87 13.48 -2.25
C ARG A 88 -5.52 13.09 -1.67
N ALA A 89 -4.42 13.61 -2.22
CA ALA A 89 -3.08 13.38 -1.70
C ALA A 89 -2.91 13.91 -0.26
N GLU A 90 -3.43 15.11 0.04
CA GLU A 90 -3.41 15.67 1.40
C GLU A 90 -4.22 14.81 2.39
N LEU A 91 -5.42 14.38 1.99
CA LEU A 91 -6.26 13.49 2.81
C LEU A 91 -5.55 12.17 3.11
N VAL A 92 -4.96 11.54 2.08
CA VAL A 92 -4.21 10.30 2.23
C VAL A 92 -2.97 10.50 3.10
N GLN A 93 -2.28 11.63 2.97
CA GLN A 93 -1.14 11.93 3.83
C GLN A 93 -1.53 12.01 5.31
N LYS A 94 -2.62 12.73 5.62
CA LYS A 94 -3.13 12.81 7.00
C LYS A 94 -3.52 11.43 7.54
N LEU A 95 -4.13 10.57 6.71
CA LEU A 95 -4.45 9.20 7.10
C LEU A 95 -3.19 8.39 7.40
N ILE A 96 -2.18 8.49 6.54
CA ILE A 96 -0.88 7.82 6.74
C ILE A 96 -0.24 8.27 8.05
N ASP A 97 -0.21 9.57 8.33
CA ASP A 97 0.41 10.12 9.54
C ASP A 97 -0.30 9.62 10.81
N GLN A 98 -1.63 9.59 10.82
CA GLN A 98 -2.43 9.11 11.95
C GLN A 98 -2.37 7.59 12.13
N PHE A 99 -2.16 6.82 11.05
CA PHE A 99 -2.12 5.37 11.13
C PHE A 99 -0.69 4.83 11.11
N ALA A 100 -0.05 4.82 9.96
CA ALA A 100 1.29 4.25 9.82
C ALA A 100 2.34 5.09 10.56
N GLY A 101 2.20 6.42 10.58
CA GLY A 101 3.08 7.33 11.31
C GLY A 101 3.00 7.12 12.83
N GLN A 102 1.79 7.13 13.41
CA GLN A 102 1.61 6.97 14.86
C GLN A 102 2.19 5.66 15.40
N TYR A 103 2.01 4.55 14.68
CA TYR A 103 2.50 3.23 15.12
C TYR A 103 3.84 2.82 14.49
N GLN A 104 4.46 3.72 13.72
CA GLN A 104 5.71 3.48 13.00
C GLN A 104 5.69 2.18 12.17
N PHE A 105 4.57 1.92 11.50
CA PHE A 105 4.43 0.74 10.64
C PHE A 105 5.11 0.99 9.29
N PRO A 106 6.01 0.11 8.82
CA PRO A 106 6.50 0.14 7.44
C PRO A 106 5.33 0.04 6.46
N TYR A 107 5.28 0.93 5.47
CA TYR A 107 4.14 1.00 4.55
C TYR A 107 4.48 1.35 3.11
N THR A 108 3.57 1.03 2.21
CA THR A 108 3.48 1.53 0.84
C THR A 108 2.02 1.91 0.57
N ALA A 109 1.80 3.16 0.20
CA ALA A 109 0.51 3.78 -0.04
C ALA A 109 0.41 4.23 -1.50
N VAL A 110 -0.71 3.94 -2.15
CA VAL A 110 -0.93 4.22 -3.56
C VAL A 110 -2.36 4.65 -3.81
N ILE A 111 -2.59 5.75 -4.52
CA ILE A 111 -3.91 6.10 -5.03
C ILE A 111 -4.03 5.63 -6.48
N HIS A 112 -5.00 4.76 -6.74
CA HIS A 112 -5.45 4.40 -8.07
C HIS A 112 -6.72 5.16 -8.40
N ASN A 113 -6.86 5.59 -9.64
CA ASN A 113 -8.11 6.12 -10.17
C ASN A 113 -8.37 5.54 -11.56
N HIS A 114 -9.53 4.93 -11.73
CA HIS A 114 -10.01 4.45 -13.01
C HIS A 114 -11.52 4.62 -13.06
N PRO A 115 -12.14 4.71 -14.26
CA PRO A 115 -13.58 4.72 -14.38
C PRO A 115 -14.17 3.41 -13.87
N SER A 116 -15.34 3.50 -13.25
CA SER A 116 -16.17 2.37 -12.85
C SER A 116 -16.60 1.57 -14.06
N GLU A 117 -16.50 0.24 -14.00
CA GLU A 117 -17.01 -0.64 -15.06
C GLU A 117 -18.54 -0.56 -15.20
N ILE A 118 -19.25 -0.17 -14.13
CA ILE A 118 -20.73 -0.11 -14.11
C ILE A 118 -21.24 1.28 -14.49
N THR A 119 -20.68 2.32 -13.88
CA THR A 119 -21.21 3.70 -13.99
C THR A 119 -20.37 4.59 -14.91
N GLY A 120 -19.14 4.18 -15.25
CA GLY A 120 -18.16 5.02 -15.96
C GLY A 120 -17.57 6.16 -15.12
N GLU A 121 -18.06 6.39 -13.89
CA GLU A 121 -17.57 7.46 -13.02
C GLU A 121 -16.19 7.13 -12.43
N ASP A 122 -15.39 8.15 -12.17
CA ASP A 122 -14.09 8.02 -11.48
C ASP A 122 -14.23 7.34 -10.13
N GLN A 123 -13.36 6.36 -9.87
CA GLN A 123 -13.29 5.60 -8.63
C GLN A 123 -11.91 5.76 -7.98
N PRO A 124 -11.55 6.95 -7.46
CA PRO A 124 -10.30 7.11 -6.76
C PRO A 124 -10.32 6.28 -5.47
N HIS A 125 -9.31 5.45 -5.26
CA HIS A 125 -9.19 4.63 -4.08
C HIS A 125 -7.74 4.49 -3.65
N LEU A 126 -7.52 4.51 -2.34
CA LEU A 126 -6.24 4.27 -1.71
C LEU A 126 -6.05 2.77 -1.49
N HIS A 127 -4.88 2.26 -1.84
CA HIS A 127 -4.33 1.04 -1.27
C HIS A 127 -3.21 1.40 -0.30
N LEU A 128 -3.38 1.10 0.98
CA LEU A 128 -2.37 1.25 2.02
C LEU A 128 -1.93 -0.13 2.49
N MET A 129 -0.81 -0.60 1.96
CA MET A 129 -0.15 -1.83 2.37
C MET A 129 0.84 -1.54 3.49
N TYR A 130 0.72 -2.23 4.63
CA TYR A 130 1.57 -2.01 5.81
C TYR A 130 2.00 -3.32 6.47
N SER A 131 3.10 -3.26 7.20
CA SER A 131 3.58 -4.34 8.07
C SER A 131 3.24 -4.04 9.52
N GLU A 132 2.78 -5.05 10.26
CA GLU A 132 2.55 -4.97 11.72
C GLU A 132 3.86 -5.07 12.51
N ARG A 133 4.99 -5.31 11.84
CA ARG A 133 6.34 -5.24 12.42
C ARG A 133 6.75 -3.76 12.48
N THR A 134 6.43 -3.10 13.59
CA THR A 134 6.83 -1.71 13.85
C THR A 134 8.35 -1.55 13.92
N ILE A 135 8.85 -0.36 13.58
CA ILE A 135 10.25 0.03 13.79
C ILE A 135 10.46 0.76 15.13
N SER A 136 9.41 0.97 15.94
CA SER A 136 9.49 1.76 17.17
C SER A 136 10.08 1.01 18.38
N ASP A 137 10.32 -0.30 18.26
CA ASP A 137 10.79 -1.14 19.36
C ASP A 137 12.30 -1.34 19.40
N ASP A 138 13.05 -0.54 18.62
CA ASP A 138 14.51 -0.57 18.49
C ASP A 138 15.09 -1.93 18.07
N ILE A 139 14.26 -2.83 17.55
CA ILE A 139 14.69 -4.11 16.99
C ILE A 139 14.84 -3.96 15.48
N GLU A 140 16.08 -4.11 15.00
CA GLU A 140 16.34 -4.16 13.56
C GLU A 140 15.79 -5.48 12.99
N ARG A 141 14.72 -5.39 12.19
CA ARG A 141 14.06 -6.50 11.49
C ARG A 141 14.09 -6.28 10.00
#